data_AF-A0A9X3V1H9-F1
#
_entry.id   AF-A0A9X3V1H9-F1
#
_cell.length_a   1.000
_cell.length_b   1.000
_cell.length_c   1.000
_cell.angle_alpha   90.00
_cell.angle_beta   90.00
_cell.angle_gamma   90.00
#
_symmetry.space_group_name_H-M   'P 1'
#
loop_
_entity.id
_entity.type
_entity.pdbx_description
1 polymer ?
#
loop_
_entity_poly.entity_id
_entity_poly.type
_entity_poly.pdbx_seq_one_letter_code
_entity_poly.pdbx_strand_id
1 'polypeptide(L)'
;MKIRNARFFDADNRPCASPPPRSRAITPGHVRTYLRKAFPVSQIAVMNHYGAFGECTSAPVEVTFSDGHRMRMAFAADSGVAYLAPLVNGREGGVYFYVCEDCER
;
A
#
# COMPACT_ATOMS: atom_id res chain seq x y z
N MET A 1 -11.34 10.31 -0.99
CA MET A 1 -9.98 9.73 -1.15
C MET A 1 -9.19 10.62 -2.11
N LYS A 2 -8.02 11.12 -1.70
CA LYS A 2 -7.15 11.96 -2.52
C LYS A 2 -5.82 11.24 -2.73
N ILE A 3 -5.45 11.00 -3.99
CA ILE A 3 -4.20 10.35 -4.37
C ILE A 3 -3.32 11.43 -4.99
N ARG A 4 -2.23 11.79 -4.30
CA ARG A 4 -1.35 12.88 -4.75
C ARG A 4 -0.19 12.40 -5.62
N ASN A 5 0.16 11.11 -5.55
CA ASN A 5 1.25 10.56 -6.33
C ASN A 5 1.07 9.04 -6.44
N ALA A 6 1.13 8.49 -7.64
CA ALA A 6 1.05 7.05 -7.91
C ALA A 6 2.43 6.44 -8.23
N ARG A 7 3.50 7.19 -7.95
CA ARG A 7 4.88 6.76 -8.19
C ARG A 7 5.38 5.86 -7.08
N PHE A 8 6.29 4.98 -7.43
CA PHE A 8 6.96 4.07 -6.50
C PHE A 8 8.38 4.53 -6.26
N PHE A 9 8.81 4.39 -5.02
CA PHE A 9 10.09 4.82 -4.50
C PHE A 9 10.76 3.66 -3.75
N ASP A 10 12.08 3.56 -3.90
CA ASP A 10 12.91 2.66 -3.10
C ASP A 10 13.17 3.21 -1.69
N ALA A 11 13.93 2.47 -0.89
CA ALA A 11 14.31 2.87 0.47
C ALA A 11 15.11 4.19 0.53
N ASP A 12 15.78 4.58 -0.57
CA ASP A 12 16.53 5.84 -0.71
C ASP A 12 15.65 6.98 -1.27
N ASN A 13 14.33 6.76 -1.37
CA ASN A 13 13.35 7.69 -1.91
C ASN A 13 13.62 8.06 -3.39
N ARG A 14 14.26 7.18 -4.16
CA ARG A 14 14.48 7.33 -5.59
C ARG A 14 13.36 6.59 -6.35
N PRO A 15 12.92 7.10 -7.52
CA PRO A 15 11.96 6.39 -8.34
C PRO A 15 12.47 5.00 -8.71
N CYS A 16 11.66 3.96 -8.48
CA CYS A 16 12.06 2.61 -8.86
C CYS A 16 12.27 2.51 -10.38
N ALA A 17 13.30 1.78 -10.81
CA ALA A 17 13.67 1.66 -12.22
C ALA A 17 12.62 0.93 -13.09
N SER A 18 11.85 0.02 -12.49
CA SER A 18 10.88 -0.83 -13.19
C SER A 18 9.63 -1.10 -12.34
N PRO A 19 8.73 -0.12 -12.10
CA PRO A 19 7.40 -0.46 -11.60
C PRO A 19 6.68 -1.29 -12.69
N PRO A 20 6.17 -2.50 -12.37
CA PRO A 20 5.41 -3.29 -13.32
C PRO A 20 4.32 -2.44 -14.02
N PRO A 21 4.00 -2.69 -15.31
CA PRO A 21 3.10 -1.85 -16.10
C PRO A 21 1.74 -1.57 -15.43
N ARG A 22 1.28 -2.48 -14.58
CA ARG A 22 -0.03 -2.44 -13.90
C ARG A 22 -0.01 -1.78 -12.52
N SER A 23 1.15 -1.61 -11.90
CA SER A 23 1.30 -0.84 -10.65
C SER A 23 1.37 0.68 -10.91
N ARG A 24 1.42 1.13 -12.18
CA ARG A 24 1.64 2.54 -12.56
C ARG A 24 0.53 3.53 -12.18
N ALA A 25 -0.64 3.07 -11.74
CA ALA A 25 -1.74 3.95 -11.35
C ALA A 25 -2.53 3.40 -10.15
N ILE A 26 -2.17 3.86 -8.94
CA ILE A 26 -3.03 3.72 -7.78
C ILE A 26 -4.22 4.66 -8.00
N THR A 27 -5.39 4.09 -8.27
CA THR A 27 -6.65 4.82 -8.45
C THR A 27 -7.57 4.61 -7.26
N PRO A 28 -8.61 5.45 -7.06
CA PRO A 28 -9.60 5.19 -6.02
C PRO A 28 -10.32 3.84 -6.19
N GLY A 29 -10.51 3.39 -7.44
CA GLY A 29 -11.07 2.07 -7.74
C GLY A 29 -10.16 0.94 -7.27
N HIS A 30 -8.86 1.03 -7.57
CA HIS A 30 -7.86 0.06 -7.11
C HIS A 30 -7.86 -0.08 -5.59
N VAL A 31 -7.81 1.03 -4.86
CA VAL A 31 -7.81 1.01 -3.39
C VAL A 31 -9.11 0.45 -2.81
N ARG A 32 -10.26 0.76 -3.40
CA ARG A 32 -11.54 0.15 -2.99
C ARG A 32 -11.56 -1.35 -3.22
N THR A 33 -11.10 -1.83 -4.37
CA THR A 33 -11.01 -3.27 -4.65
C THR A 33 -10.06 -3.95 -3.69
N TYR A 34 -8.90 -3.33 -3.44
CA TYR A 34 -7.92 -3.83 -2.50
C TYR A 34 -8.50 -4.00 -1.10
N LEU A 35 -9.09 -2.95 -0.52
CA LEU A 35 -9.65 -3.00 0.83
C LEU A 35 -10.82 -4.00 0.97
N ARG A 36 -11.47 -4.39 -0.14
CA ARG A 36 -12.56 -5.40 -0.13
C ARG A 36 -12.05 -6.83 -0.20
N LYS A 37 -10.94 -7.07 -0.90
CA LYS A 37 -10.43 -8.41 -1.19
C LYS A 37 -9.23 -8.80 -0.35
N ALA A 38 -8.48 -7.82 0.15
CA ALA A 38 -7.26 -8.06 0.90
C ALA A 38 -7.58 -8.67 2.26
N PHE A 39 -6.66 -9.50 2.75
CA PHE A 39 -6.72 -10.09 4.08
C PHE A 39 -5.48 -9.71 4.89
N PRO A 40 -5.59 -9.60 6.23
CA PRO A 40 -4.46 -9.22 7.06
C PRO A 40 -3.39 -10.31 7.08
N VAL A 41 -2.14 -9.90 7.07
CA VAL A 41 -0.96 -10.77 7.20
C VAL A 41 -0.02 -10.26 8.26
N SER A 42 0.72 -11.17 8.90
CA SER A 42 1.74 -10.78 9.87
C SER A 42 2.96 -10.20 9.17
N GLN A 43 3.69 -9.32 9.85
CA GLN A 43 4.96 -8.79 9.33
C GLN A 43 5.97 -9.93 9.03
N ILE A 44 5.97 -10.98 9.85
CA ILE A 44 6.80 -12.18 9.62
C ILE A 44 6.43 -12.86 8.30
N ALA A 45 5.13 -12.99 8.01
CA ALA A 45 4.67 -13.58 6.75
C ALA A 45 5.06 -12.72 5.54
N VAL A 46 4.97 -11.39 5.65
CA VAL A 46 5.44 -10.46 4.61
C VAL A 46 6.92 -10.73 4.30
N MET A 47 7.77 -10.69 5.33
CA MET A 47 9.22 -10.88 5.16
C MET A 47 9.60 -12.26 4.61
N ASN A 48 8.88 -13.31 4.99
CA ASN A 48 9.24 -14.68 4.63
C ASN A 48 8.64 -15.17 3.30
N HIS A 49 7.46 -14.67 2.90
CA HIS A 49 6.69 -15.22 1.77
C HIS A 49 6.48 -14.24 0.64
N TYR A 50 6.39 -12.95 0.93
CA TYR A 50 6.01 -11.91 -0.04
C TYR A 50 7.19 -11.01 -0.43
N GLY A 51 8.40 -11.30 0.06
CA GLY A 51 9.59 -10.49 -0.16
C GLY A 51 9.66 -9.26 0.74
N ALA A 52 10.78 -8.53 0.67
CA ALA A 52 11.00 -7.36 1.50
C ALA A 52 10.08 -6.20 1.07
N PHE A 53 8.98 -6.02 1.80
CA PHE A 53 8.19 -4.79 1.73
C PHE A 53 9.11 -3.59 2.02
N GLY A 54 9.44 -2.80 1.00
CA GLY A 54 10.37 -1.66 1.12
C GLY A 54 11.37 -1.52 -0.03
N GLU A 55 11.58 -2.55 -0.86
CA GLU A 55 12.46 -2.42 -2.03
C GLU A 55 11.88 -1.47 -3.08
N CYS A 56 10.55 -1.48 -3.25
CA CYS A 56 9.85 -0.54 -4.11
C CYS A 56 8.40 -0.36 -3.64
N THR A 57 8.09 0.80 -3.05
CA THR A 57 6.78 1.09 -2.46
C THR A 57 6.16 2.35 -3.04
N SER A 58 4.84 2.37 -3.15
CA SER A 58 4.14 3.54 -3.64
C SER A 58 4.29 4.73 -2.70
N ALA A 59 4.15 5.94 -3.23
CA ALA A 59 3.87 7.09 -2.37
C ALA A 59 2.64 6.81 -1.49
N PRO A 60 2.64 7.26 -0.22
CA PRO A 60 1.52 6.99 0.66
C PRO A 60 0.25 7.72 0.18
N VAL A 61 -0.86 6.99 0.17
CA VAL A 61 -2.20 7.53 -0.08
C VAL A 61 -2.97 7.69 1.22
N GLU A 62 -3.76 8.75 1.32
CA GLU A 62 -4.66 8.97 2.46
C GLU A 62 -6.07 8.47 2.12
N VAL A 63 -6.53 7.52 2.92
CA VAL A 63 -7.87 6.93 2.86
C VAL A 63 -8.69 7.50 4.02
N THR A 64 -9.84 8.07 3.71
CA THR A 64 -10.82 8.49 4.72
C THR A 64 -12.00 7.53 4.64
N PHE A 65 -12.26 6.82 5.73
CA PHE A 65 -13.37 5.90 5.88
C PHE A 65 -14.66 6.68 6.17
N SER A 66 -15.81 6.03 5.99
CA SER A 66 -17.13 6.65 6.18
C SER A 66 -17.41 7.07 7.62
N ASP A 67 -16.73 6.47 8.58
CA ASP A 67 -16.77 6.81 10.01
C ASP A 67 -15.83 7.99 10.38
N GLY A 68 -15.15 8.58 9.39
CA GLY A 68 -14.22 9.69 9.60
C GLY A 68 -12.80 9.27 9.98
N HIS A 69 -12.54 7.98 10.20
CA HIS A 69 -11.18 7.51 10.44
C HIS A 69 -10.32 7.70 9.19
N ARG A 70 -9.08 8.12 9.42
CA ARG A 70 -8.10 8.33 8.36
C ARG A 70 -6.98 7.33 8.50
N MET A 71 -6.64 6.69 7.39
CA MET A 71 -5.53 5.76 7.30
C MET A 71 -4.59 6.24 6.21
N ARG A 72 -3.30 5.99 6.41
CA ARG A 72 -2.31 6.03 5.37
C ARG A 72 -2.08 4.62 4.85
N MET A 73 -1.92 4.52 3.54
CA MET A 73 -1.73 3.25 2.85
C MET A 73 -0.63 3.39 1.80
N ALA A 74 0.22 2.37 1.66
CA ALA A 74 1.13 2.25 0.54
C ALA A 74 1.24 0.80 0.08
N PHE A 75 1.55 0.61 -1.19
CA PHE A 75 1.59 -0.68 -1.86
C PHE A 75 3.03 -1.05 -2.20
N ALA A 76 3.39 -2.31 -1.99
CA ALA A 76 4.57 -2.88 -2.63
C ALA A 76 4.32 -3.05 -4.14
N ALA A 77 5.36 -2.91 -4.95
CA ALA A 77 5.22 -2.88 -6.41
C ALA A 77 4.90 -4.25 -7.04
N ASP A 78 5.24 -5.34 -6.36
CA ASP A 78 5.48 -6.68 -6.94
C ASP A 78 4.88 -7.85 -6.15
N SER A 79 4.35 -7.62 -4.95
CA SER A 79 3.94 -8.70 -4.03
C SER A 79 2.46 -8.69 -3.65
N GLY A 80 1.67 -7.75 -4.18
CA GLY A 80 0.28 -7.55 -3.75
C GLY A 80 0.11 -7.11 -2.29
N VAL A 81 1.21 -6.84 -1.57
CA VAL A 81 1.20 -6.39 -0.18
C VAL A 81 0.97 -4.88 -0.11
N ALA A 82 0.20 -4.45 0.88
CA ALA A 82 0.08 -3.06 1.27
C ALA A 82 0.17 -2.94 2.78
N TYR A 83 0.68 -1.81 3.25
CA TYR A 83 0.49 -1.44 4.66
C TYR A 83 -0.67 -0.46 4.81
N LEU A 84 -1.31 -0.53 5.96
CA LEU A 84 -2.27 0.45 6.46
C LEU A 84 -1.82 0.92 7.84
N ALA A 85 -1.77 2.23 8.05
CA ALA A 85 -1.46 2.86 9.34
C ALA A 85 -2.52 3.92 9.67
N PRO A 86 -3.13 3.91 10.87
CA PRO A 86 -4.05 4.96 11.27
C PRO A 86 -3.33 6.30 11.39
N LEU A 87 -3.99 7.38 10.97
CA LEU A 87 -3.51 8.74 11.14
C LEU A 87 -4.13 9.34 12.40
N VAL A 88 -3.40 9.29 13.50
CA VAL A 88 -3.78 9.89 14.79
C VAL A 88 -3.06 11.23 14.94
N ASN A 89 -3.80 12.33 15.01
CA ASN A 89 -3.23 13.70 15.05
C ASN A 89 -2.24 14.00 13.91
N GLY A 90 -2.48 13.44 12.72
CA GLY A 90 -1.62 13.62 11.54
C GLY A 90 -0.34 12.78 11.55
N ARG A 91 -0.15 11.92 12.55
CA ARG A 91 0.98 10.98 12.64
C ARG A 91 0.51 9.55 12.38
N GLU A 92 1.37 8.78 11.74
CA GLU A 92 1.14 7.34 11.56
C GLU A 92 1.24 6.61 12.89
N GLY A 93 0.22 5.80 13.21
CA GLY A 93 0.24 4.86 14.31
C GLY A 93 0.83 3.51 13.90
N GLY A 94 0.40 2.44 14.59
CA GLY A 94 0.84 1.08 14.30
C GLY A 94 0.56 0.66 12.86
N VAL A 95 1.52 -0.02 12.24
CA VAL A 95 1.44 -0.46 10.84
C VAL A 95 0.86 -1.87 10.79
N TYR A 96 -0.13 -2.06 9.91
CA TYR A 96 -0.77 -3.35 9.66
C TYR A 96 -0.57 -3.74 8.20
N PHE A 97 -0.22 -4.99 7.95
CA PHE A 97 0.01 -5.49 6.61
C PHE A 97 -1.18 -6.27 6.10
N TYR A 98 -1.46 -6.10 4.81
CA TYR A 98 -2.50 -6.78 4.09
C TYR A 98 -1.91 -7.30 2.79
N VAL A 99 -2.47 -8.38 2.28
CA VAL A 99 -2.12 -8.90 0.97
C VAL A 99 -3.37 -9.14 0.15
N CYS A 100 -3.28 -8.92 -1.16
CA CYS A 100 -4.35 -9.27 -2.08
C CYS A 100 -3.78 -9.90 -3.36
N GLU A 101 -3.82 -11.22 -3.42
CA GLU A 101 -3.34 -12.02 -4.55
C GLU A 101 -4.23 -11.82 -5.81
N ASP A 102 -5.53 -11.58 -5.61
CA ASP A 102 -6.52 -11.38 -6.68
C ASP A 102 -6.82 -9.89 -7.00
N CYS A 103 -5.98 -8.97 -6.52
CA CYS A 103 -6.09 -7.54 -6.83
C CYS A 103 -5.24 -7.12 -8.04
N GLU A 104 -4.43 -8.04 -8.57
CA GLU A 104 -3.59 -7.84 -9.76
C GLU A 104 -4.29 -8.23 -11.08
N ARG A 105 -5.50 -8.79 -11.00
CA ARG A 105 -6.31 -9.24 -12.14
C ARG A 105 -7.32 -8.20 -12.62
#